data_AF-A0A957F139-F1
#
_entry.id   AF-A0A957F139-F1
#
_cell.length_a   1.000
_cell.length_b   1.000
_cell.length_c   1.000
_cell.angle_alpha   90.00
_cell.angle_beta   90.00
_cell.angle_gamma   90.00
#
_symmetry.space_group_name_H-M   'P 1'
#
loop_
_entity.id
_entity.type
_entity.pdbx_description
1 polymer ?
#
loop_
_entity_poly.entity_id
_entity_poly.type
_entity_poly.pdbx_seq_one_letter_code
_entity_poly.pdbx_strand_id
1 'polypeptide(L)' 'MTLLLEIQKELKNLPLEKQNEVLNFVLFLRQRTTDTQSPKQHSLKKHSAFGSWQARNIDAVAYQQALRAEWDEE' A
#
# COMPACT_ATOMS: atom_id res chain seq x y z
N MET A 1 -7.05 18.23 13.38
CA MET A 1 -7.88 17.33 14.22
C MET A 1 -7.45 15.91 13.94
N THR A 2 -7.32 15.07 14.97
CA THR A 2 -6.91 13.67 14.76
C THR A 2 -8.11 12.88 14.27
N LEU A 3 -7.91 12.10 13.21
CA LEU A 3 -8.94 11.31 12.53
C LEU A 3 -9.74 10.40 13.50
N LEU A 4 -9.09 9.96 14.60
CA LEU A 4 -9.73 9.21 15.69
C LEU A 4 -10.82 10.00 16.43
N LEU A 5 -10.64 11.31 16.64
CA LEU A 5 -11.64 12.13 17.32
C LEU A 5 -12.89 12.33 16.45
N GLU A 6 -12.71 12.43 15.13
CA GLU A 6 -13.81 12.51 14.18
C GLU A 6 -14.60 11.19 14.13
N ILE A 7 -13.90 10.05 14.02
CA ILE A 7 -14.54 8.72 14.08
C ILE A 7 -15.31 8.54 15.39
N GLN A 8 -14.76 8.97 16.53
CA GLN A 8 -15.42 8.82 17.83
C GLN A 8 -16.68 9.70 17.93
N LYS A 9 -16.66 10.90 17.32
CA LYS A 9 -17.82 11.78 17.26
C LYS A 9 -18.93 11.20 16.39
N GLU A 10 -18.57 10.69 15.20
CA GLU A 10 -19.50 10.03 14.28
C GLU A 10 -20.12 8.77 14.90
N LEU A 11 -19.33 7.95 15.61
CA LEU A 11 -19.83 6.76 16.30
C LEU A 11 -20.87 7.06 17.37
N LYS A 12 -20.68 8.14 18.14
CA LYS A 12 -21.65 8.53 19.19
C LYS A 12 -22.97 9.05 18.62
N ASN A 13 -22.97 9.53 17.38
CA ASN A 13 -24.17 10.01 16.70
C ASN A 13 -25.01 8.88 16.08
N LEU A 14 -24.49 7.65 16.03
CA LEU A 14 -25.19 6.51 15.45
C LEU A 14 -26.12 5.81 16.46
N PRO A 15 -27.22 5.20 16.01
CA PRO A 15 -28.03 4.31 16.83
C PRO A 15 -27.24 3.10 17.33
N LEU A 16 -27.63 2.55 18.49
CA LEU A 16 -26.89 1.47 19.18
C LEU A 16 -26.63 0.24 18.27
N GLU A 17 -27.59 -0.11 17.43
CA GLU A 17 -27.48 -1.22 16.46
C GLU A 17 -26.34 -1.00 15.46
N LYS A 18 -26.23 0.22 14.91
CA LYS A 18 -25.17 0.57 13.95
C LYS A 18 -23.81 0.71 14.63
N GLN A 19 -23.76 1.12 15.89
CA GLN A 19 -22.52 1.12 16.66
C GLN A 19 -21.95 -0.30 16.79
N ASN A 20 -22.81 -1.27 17.10
CA ASN A 20 -22.41 -2.68 17.20
C ASN A 20 -21.93 -3.23 15.85
N GLU A 21 -22.59 -2.87 14.75
CA GLU A 21 -22.18 -3.27 13.40
C GLU A 21 -20.77 -2.73 13.04
N VAL A 22 -20.50 -1.46 13.32
CA VAL A 22 -19.17 -0.86 13.08
C VAL A 22 -18.11 -1.54 13.95
N LEU A 23 -18.40 -1.80 15.23
CA LEU A 23 -17.46 -2.50 16.11
C LEU A 23 -17.18 -3.92 15.63
N ASN A 24 -18.21 -4.65 15.19
CA ASN A 24 -18.05 -5.99 14.60
C ASN A 24 -17.22 -5.94 13.32
N PHE A 25 -17.44 -4.94 12.47
CA PHE A 25 -16.65 -4.75 11.25
C PHE A 25 -15.18 -4.44 11.56
N VAL A 26 -14.90 -3.62 12.58
CA VAL A 26 -13.53 -3.35 13.03
C VAL A 26 -12.86 -4.62 13.56
N LEU A 27 -13.59 -5.45 14.32
CA LEU A 27 -13.09 -6.75 14.79
C LEU A 27 -12.77 -7.68 13.61
N PHE A 28 -13.65 -7.74 12.61
CA PHE A 28 -13.43 -8.51 11.38
C PHE A 28 -12.18 -8.04 10.63
N LEU A 29 -12.00 -6.73 10.44
CA LEU A 29 -10.82 -6.18 9.79
C LEU A 29 -9.53 -6.52 10.56
N ARG A 30 -9.57 -6.44 11.90
CA ARG A 30 -8.43 -6.78 12.75
C ARG A 30 -8.05 -8.26 12.61
N GLN A 31 -9.03 -9.15 12.58
CA GLN A 31 -8.79 -10.57 12.40
C GLN A 31 -8.15 -10.84 11.03
N ARG A 32 -8.66 -10.18 9.98
CA ARG A 32 -8.11 -10.31 8.64
C ARG A 32 -6.68 -9.78 8.53
N THR A 33 -6.34 -8.66 9.19
CA THR A 33 -4.96 -8.13 9.16
C THR A 33 -3.99 -8.99 9.97
N THR A 34 -4.42 -9.68 11.03
CA THR A 34 -3.57 -10.64 11.74
C THR A 34 -3.32 -11.92 10.96
N ASP A 35 -4.30 -12.38 10.19
CA ASP A 35 -4.17 -13.60 9.36
C ASP A 35 -3.39 -13.34 8.06
N THR A 36 -3.42 -12.11 7.58
CA THR A 36 -2.59 -11.69 6.45
C THR A 36 -1.17 -11.47 6.96
N GLN A 37 -0.38 -12.55 7.06
CA GLN A 37 1.07 -12.41 7.13
C GLN A 37 1.48 -11.49 5.98
N SER A 38 1.95 -10.29 6.31
CA SER A 38 2.53 -9.42 5.30
C SER A 38 3.61 -10.24 4.61
N PRO A 39 3.57 -10.38 3.27
CA PRO A 39 4.62 -11.09 2.57
C PRO A 39 5.92 -10.45 3.04
N LYS A 40 6.83 -11.27 3.59
CA LYS A 40 8.13 -10.79 4.06
C LYS A 40 8.65 -9.87 2.98
N GLN A 41 8.84 -8.59 3.30
CA GLN A 41 9.32 -7.63 2.33
C GLN A 41 10.68 -8.13 1.85
N HIS A 42 10.68 -8.85 0.73
CA HIS A 42 11.90 -9.27 0.10
C HIS A 42 12.57 -7.99 -0.35
N SER A 43 13.72 -7.72 0.23
CA SER A 43 14.52 -6.56 -0.18
C SER A 43 14.67 -6.63 -1.69
N LEU A 44 14.28 -5.56 -2.38
CA LEU A 44 14.41 -5.47 -3.84
C LEU A 44 15.84 -5.79 -4.28
N LYS A 45 16.85 -5.46 -3.45
CA LYS A 45 18.26 -5.79 -3.64
C LYS A 45 18.56 -7.30 -3.79
N LYS A 46 17.69 -8.17 -3.26
CA LYS A 46 17.82 -9.63 -3.34
C LYS A 46 17.09 -10.22 -4.56
N HIS A 47 16.38 -9.40 -5.33
CA HIS A 47 15.67 -9.87 -6.51
C HIS A 47 16.66 -10.05 -7.67
N SER A 48 16.58 -11.17 -8.41
CA SER A 48 17.53 -11.49 -9.50
C SER A 48 17.55 -10.44 -10.61
N ALA A 49 16.41 -9.78 -10.87
CA ALA A 49 16.34 -8.69 -11.83
C ALA A 49 16.92 -7.36 -11.32
N PHE A 50 17.09 -7.20 -10.00
CA PHE A 50 17.60 -5.96 -9.42
C PHE A 50 19.10 -5.82 -9.73
N GLY A 51 19.48 -4.72 -10.39
CA GLY A 51 20.86 -4.48 -10.82
C GLY A 51 21.30 -5.34 -12.02
N SER A 52 20.41 -6.12 -12.63
CA SER A 52 20.72 -6.91 -13.84
C SER A 52 21.18 -6.06 -15.04
N TRP A 53 20.80 -4.78 -15.05
CA TRP A 53 21.23 -3.76 -16.02
C TRP A 53 22.64 -3.24 -15.75
N GLN A 54 23.10 -3.23 -14.48
CA GLN A 54 24.43 -2.75 -14.10
C GLN A 54 25.53 -3.60 -14.73
N ALA A 55 25.36 -4.93 -14.74
CA ALA A 55 26.30 -5.86 -15.38
C ALA A 55 26.34 -5.73 -16.91
N ARG A 56 25.35 -5.07 -17.51
CA ARG A 56 25.21 -4.90 -18.97
C ARG A 56 25.76 -3.55 -19.47
N ASN A 57 26.38 -2.74 -18.60
CA ASN A 57 26.80 -1.36 -18.88
C ASN A 57 25.65 -0.50 -19.46
N ILE A 58 24.41 -0.78 -19.06
CA ILE A 58 23.25 0.01 -19.46
C ILE A 58 23.09 1.12 -18.44
N ASP A 59 23.11 2.37 -18.90
CA ASP A 59 22.73 3.51 -18.07
C ASP A 59 21.21 3.48 -17.84
N ALA A 60 20.80 3.13 -16.62
CA ALA A 60 19.40 3.03 -16.25
C ALA A 60 18.65 4.36 -16.36
N VAL A 61 19.33 5.50 -16.16
CA VAL A 61 18.71 6.83 -16.24
C VAL A 61 18.44 7.17 -17.70
N ALA A 62 19.43 6.95 -18.57
CA ALA A 62 19.26 7.15 -20.01
C ALA A 62 18.18 6.22 -20.60
N TYR A 63 18.17 4.96 -20.18
CA TYR A 63 17.15 4.00 -20.60
C TYR A 63 15.73 4.40 -20.16
N GLN A 64 15.58 4.86 -18.91
CA GLN A 64 14.29 5.33 -18.41
C GLN A 64 13.82 6.60 -19.14
N GLN A 65 14.74 7.51 -19.47
CA GLN A 65 14.43 8.72 -20.23
C GLN A 65 13.98 8.38 -21.67
N ALA A 66 14.66 7.45 -22.34
CA ALA A 66 14.27 6.98 -23.66
C ALA A 66 12.87 6.36 -23.66
N LEU A 67 12.59 5.44 -22.73
CA LEU A 67 11.26 4.83 -22.58
C LEU A 67 10.15 5.85 -22.31
N ARG A 68 10.46 6.90 -21.54
CA ARG A 68 9.48 7.94 -21.23
C ARG A 68 9.20 8.83 -22.45
N ALA A 69 10.24 9.14 -23.23
CA ALA A 69 10.08 9.86 -24.48
C ALA A 69 9.20 9.11 -25.49
N GLU A 70 9.27 7.77 -25.53
CA GLU A 70 8.36 6.94 -26.35
C GLU A 70 6.87 7.06 -25.96
N TRP A 71 6.55 7.49 -24.74
CA TRP A 71 5.15 7.64 -24.27
C TRP A 71 4.63 9.08 -24.34
N ASP A 72 5.52 10.07 -24.37
CA ASP A 72 5.17 11.49 -24.44
C ASP A 72 5.04 12.01 -25.91
N GLU A 73 5.18 11.13 -26.91
CA GLU A 73 5.07 11.43 -28.36
C GLU A 73 3.64 11.30 -28.94
N GLU A 74 2.58 11.26 -28.12
CA GLU A 74 1.17 11.35 -28.56
C GLU A 74 0.61 12.78 -28.58
#